data_AF-A0AAD9LJG5-F1
#
_entry.id   AF-A0AAD9LJG5-F1
#
_cell.length_a   1.000
_cell.length_b   1.000
_cell.length_c   1.000
_cell.angle_alpha   90.00
_cell.angle_beta   90.00
_cell.angle_gamma   90.00
#
_symmetry.space_group_name_H-M   'P 1'
#
loop_
_entity.id
_entity.type
_entity.pdbx_description
1 polymer ?
#
loop_
_entity_poly.entity_id
_entity_poly.type
_entity_poly.pdbx_seq_one_letter_code
_entity_poly.pdbx_strand_id
1 'polypeptide(L)'
;MMHFDAQGRIERFDGRVIHPLTKTAHALLDSPFWKECELDKRRNVILLGDSRGDVHMSDGLDANEIIKVGFLNIRVDEALDEYLELYDVVFINDASLFPLEMLIEQIIMKKKSK
;
A
#
# COMPACT_ATOMS: atom_id res chain seq x y z
N MET A 1 9.62 16.39 5.04
CA MET A 1 9.53 17.49 4.04
C MET A 1 10.93 17.76 3.50
N MET A 2 11.08 18.10 2.22
CA MET A 2 12.38 18.39 1.61
C MET A 2 12.74 19.86 1.85
N HIS A 3 13.95 20.14 2.34
CA HIS A 3 14.47 21.49 2.53
C HIS A 3 15.40 21.88 1.41
N PHE A 4 15.25 23.13 0.96
CA PHE A 4 16.06 23.73 -0.08
C PHE A 4 16.79 24.95 0.45
N ASP A 5 18.03 25.15 -0.01
CA ASP A 5 18.77 26.37 0.24
C ASP A 5 18.18 27.58 -0.52
N ALA A 6 18.76 28.77 -0.31
CA ALA A 6 18.34 29.99 -1.00
C ALA A 6 18.56 29.95 -2.52
N GLN A 7 19.32 28.99 -3.04
CA GLN A 7 19.58 28.76 -4.45
C GLN A 7 18.70 27.63 -5.03
N GLY A 8 17.79 27.06 -4.24
CA GLY A 8 16.88 26.00 -4.66
C GLY A 8 17.52 24.60 -4.72
N ARG A 9 18.65 24.36 -4.04
CA ARG A 9 19.29 23.05 -3.96
C ARG A 9 18.83 22.29 -2.72
N ILE A 10 18.66 20.99 -2.86
CA ILE A 10 18.26 20.11 -1.74
C ILE A 10 19.37 20.05 -0.71
N GLU A 11 19.06 20.36 0.54
CA GLU A 11 20.00 20.22 1.67
C GLU A 11 19.69 18.98 2.52
N ARG A 12 18.41 18.72 2.80
CA ARG A 12 17.98 17.63 3.69
C ARG A 12 16.52 17.24 3.52
N PHE A 13 16.15 16.14 4.18
CA PHE A 13 14.77 15.66 4.32
C PHE A 13 14.42 15.56 5.81
N ASP A 14 13.25 16.06 6.19
CA ASP A 14 12.71 15.86 7.54
C ASP A 14 11.96 14.55 7.68
N GLY A 15 11.87 14.09 8.92
CA GLY A 15 11.10 12.94 9.34
C GLY A 15 11.94 11.68 9.35
N ARG A 16 11.29 10.56 9.68
CA ARG A 16 11.93 9.26 9.63
C ARG A 16 12.08 8.82 8.18
N VAL A 17 13.26 8.31 7.82
CA VAL A 17 13.49 7.71 6.51
C VAL A 17 12.57 6.50 6.34
N ILE A 18 11.79 6.49 5.26
CA ILE A 18 11.00 5.33 4.83
C ILE A 18 11.78 4.66 3.71
N HIS A 19 12.32 3.47 3.98
CA HIS A 19 12.98 2.64 2.97
C HIS A 19 12.21 1.33 2.77
N PRO A 20 12.50 0.54 1.71
CA PRO A 20 11.73 -0.65 1.36
C PRO A 20 11.54 -1.70 2.47
N LEU A 21 12.38 -1.71 3.51
CA LEU A 21 12.30 -2.69 4.60
C LEU A 21 11.74 -2.10 5.90
N THR A 22 11.29 -0.84 5.91
CA THR A 22 10.63 -0.19 7.08
C THR A 22 9.19 0.21 6.79
N LYS A 23 8.64 -0.21 5.66
CA LYS A 23 7.28 0.12 5.25
C LYS A 23 6.27 -0.61 6.14
N THR A 24 5.81 0.07 7.18
CA THR A 24 4.77 -0.42 8.11
C THR A 24 3.76 0.69 8.38
N ALA A 25 2.62 0.35 8.99
CA ALA A 25 1.57 1.32 9.30
C ALA A 25 2.05 2.47 10.18
N HIS A 26 3.12 2.27 10.97
CA HIS A 26 3.73 3.30 11.82
C HIS A 26 4.13 4.57 11.06
N ALA A 27 4.39 4.48 9.75
CA ALA A 27 4.66 5.67 8.93
C ALA A 27 3.43 6.59 8.79
N LEU A 28 2.22 6.06 9.02
CA LEU A 28 0.93 6.73 8.82
C LEU A 28 0.19 7.02 10.12
N LEU A 29 0.26 6.14 11.12
CA LEU A 29 -0.60 6.20 12.32
C LEU A 29 -0.54 7.54 13.07
N ASP A 30 0.63 8.18 13.12
CA ASP A 30 0.82 9.48 13.80
C ASP A 30 0.59 10.70 12.90
N SER A 31 0.28 10.47 11.62
CA SER A 31 0.10 11.56 10.66
C SER A 31 -1.20 12.35 10.91
N PRO A 32 -1.23 13.66 10.62
CA PRO A 32 -2.47 14.44 10.63
C PRO A 32 -3.54 13.83 9.73
N PHE A 33 -3.14 13.34 8.55
CA PHE A 33 -4.02 12.67 7.59
C PHE A 33 -4.78 11.49 8.21
N TRP A 34 -4.11 10.65 8.99
CA TRP A 34 -4.74 9.51 9.66
C TRP A 34 -5.91 9.93 10.57
N LYS A 35 -5.70 11.00 11.34
CA LYS A 35 -6.69 11.54 12.28
C LYS A 35 -7.80 12.28 11.54
N GLU A 36 -7.45 13.16 10.60
CA GLU A 36 -8.41 13.99 9.87
C GLU A 36 -9.37 13.18 8.99
N CYS A 37 -8.88 12.06 8.42
CA CYS A 37 -9.70 11.17 7.59
C CYS A 37 -10.38 10.04 8.39
N GLU A 38 -10.28 10.06 9.73
CA GLU A 38 -10.84 9.04 10.63
C GLU A 38 -10.51 7.61 10.18
N LEU A 39 -9.25 7.39 9.79
CA LEU A 39 -8.82 6.12 9.20
C LEU A 39 -8.84 4.97 10.22
N ASP A 40 -8.81 5.27 11.52
CA ASP A 40 -9.04 4.33 12.61
C ASP A 40 -10.42 3.64 12.56
N LYS A 41 -11.41 4.27 11.93
CA LYS A 41 -12.74 3.68 11.72
C LYS A 41 -12.80 2.74 10.51
N ARG A 42 -11.77 2.72 9.65
CA ARG A 42 -11.74 1.89 8.44
C ARG A 42 -11.04 0.57 8.73
N ARG A 43 -11.82 -0.49 8.92
CA ARG A 43 -11.33 -1.82 9.30
C ARG A 43 -11.06 -2.77 8.12
N ASN A 44 -11.40 -2.39 6.89
CA ASN A 44 -11.20 -3.23 5.70
C ASN A 44 -10.17 -2.56 4.79
N VAL A 45 -9.14 -3.31 4.40
CA VAL A 45 -7.98 -2.78 3.67
C VAL A 45 -7.78 -3.57 2.37
N ILE A 46 -7.52 -2.84 1.29
CA ILE A 46 -6.91 -3.40 0.08
C ILE A 46 -5.48 -2.85 0.05
N LEU A 47 -4.49 -3.73 0.17
CA LEU A 47 -3.08 -3.39 0.12
C LEU A 47 -2.56 -3.70 -1.28
N LEU A 48 -1.94 -2.70 -1.92
CA LEU A 48 -1.32 -2.84 -3.24
C LEU A 48 0.18 -2.65 -3.09
N GLY A 49 0.98 -3.57 -3.60
CA GLY A 49 2.44 -3.52 -3.51
C GLY A 49 3.13 -4.17 -4.70
N ASP A 50 4.34 -3.74 -5.02
CA ASP A 50 5.15 -4.31 -6.10
C ASP A 50 6.43 -4.97 -5.58
N SER A 51 6.75 -4.78 -4.30
CA SER A 51 7.93 -5.33 -3.65
C SER A 51 7.56 -6.24 -2.48
N ARG A 52 8.50 -7.12 -2.10
CA ARG A 52 8.37 -7.95 -0.88
C ARG A 52 8.08 -7.12 0.37
N GLY A 53 8.68 -5.93 0.45
CA GLY A 53 8.54 -5.05 1.62
C GLY A 53 7.17 -4.40 1.75
N ASP A 54 6.40 -4.30 0.66
CA ASP A 54 5.08 -3.65 0.69
C ASP A 54 4.02 -4.47 1.41
N VAL A 55 4.20 -5.80 1.49
CA VAL A 55 3.30 -6.72 2.23
C VAL A 55 3.16 -6.34 3.71
N HIS A 56 4.13 -5.59 4.23
CA HIS A 56 4.21 -5.13 5.62
C HIS A 56 3.58 -3.75 5.83
N MET A 57 3.12 -3.04 4.79
CA MET A 57 2.51 -1.71 4.94
C MET A 57 1.28 -1.73 5.85
N SER A 58 0.58 -2.86 5.95
CA SER A 58 -0.54 -3.03 6.87
C SER A 58 -0.13 -3.41 8.30
N ASP A 59 1.14 -3.69 8.56
CA ASP A 59 1.59 -4.14 9.88
C ASP A 59 1.45 -3.02 10.91
N GLY A 60 0.63 -3.27 11.94
CA GLY A 60 0.24 -2.30 12.96
C GLY A 60 -1.11 -1.64 12.72
N LEU A 61 -1.80 -1.92 11.61
CA LEU A 61 -3.20 -1.52 11.43
C LEU A 61 -4.13 -2.38 12.28
N ASP A 62 -5.11 -1.74 12.91
CA ASP A 62 -6.24 -2.41 13.53
C ASP A 62 -7.30 -2.69 12.46
N ALA A 63 -7.08 -3.72 11.65
CA ALA A 63 -7.93 -4.11 10.53
C ALA A 63 -8.61 -5.47 10.80
N ASN A 64 -9.85 -5.62 10.33
CA ASN A 64 -10.60 -6.87 10.37
C ASN A 64 -10.25 -7.75 9.17
N GLU A 65 -10.14 -7.14 7.98
CA GLU A 65 -9.90 -7.85 6.72
C GLU A 65 -8.90 -7.07 5.87
N ILE A 66 -7.96 -7.81 5.28
CA ILE A 66 -6.91 -7.27 4.42
C ILE A 66 -6.82 -8.16 3.18
N ILE A 67 -6.95 -7.56 1.99
CA ILE A 67 -6.64 -8.21 0.71
C ILE A 67 -5.35 -7.62 0.19
N LYS A 68 -4.31 -8.44 0.02
CA LYS A 68 -3.00 -8.05 -0.49
C LYS A 68 -2.88 -8.41 -1.95
N VAL A 69 -2.61 -7.41 -2.78
CA VAL A 69 -2.44 -7.57 -4.23
C VAL A 69 -1.03 -7.14 -4.62
N GLY A 70 -0.28 -8.09 -5.17
CA GLY A 70 1.10 -7.93 -5.60
C GLY A 70 1.22 -7.69 -7.10
N PHE A 71 2.06 -6.73 -7.50
CA PHE A 71 2.42 -6.50 -8.90
C PHE A 71 3.84 -7.00 -9.15
N LEU A 72 3.96 -8.11 -9.88
CA LEU A 72 5.24 -8.73 -10.22
C LEU A 72 5.59 -8.48 -11.69
N ASN A 73 6.39 -7.44 -11.91
CA ASN A 73 6.76 -7.00 -13.26
C ASN A 73 8.19 -7.39 -13.66
N ILE A 74 9.03 -7.82 -12.72
CA ILE A 74 10.45 -8.07 -12.93
C ILE A 74 10.79 -9.48 -12.44
N ARG A 75 11.49 -10.26 -13.28
CA ARG A 75 11.93 -11.64 -12.96
C ARG A 75 10.77 -12.51 -12.47
N VAL A 76 9.66 -12.47 -13.23
CA VAL A 76 8.41 -13.16 -12.91
C VAL A 76 8.68 -14.63 -12.59
N ASP A 77 9.40 -15.33 -13.47
CA ASP A 77 9.68 -16.76 -13.32
C ASP A 77 10.49 -17.10 -12.06
N GLU A 78 11.32 -16.17 -11.55
CA GLU A 78 12.14 -16.40 -10.36
C GLU A 78 11.41 -16.08 -9.05
N ALA A 79 10.45 -15.15 -9.09
CA ALA A 79 9.86 -14.56 -7.89
C ALA A 79 8.37 -14.90 -7.71
N LEU A 80 7.73 -15.53 -8.69
CA LEU A 80 6.29 -15.80 -8.66
C LEU A 80 5.87 -16.63 -7.45
N ASP A 81 6.59 -17.73 -7.16
CA ASP A 81 6.26 -18.62 -6.04
C ASP A 81 6.27 -17.86 -4.71
N GLU A 82 7.30 -17.04 -4.47
CA GLU A 82 7.38 -16.21 -3.28
C GLU A 82 6.28 -15.14 -3.24
N TYR A 83 5.95 -14.51 -4.37
CA TYR A 83 4.86 -13.52 -4.40
C TYR A 83 3.51 -14.15 -4.13
N LEU A 84 3.28 -15.40 -4.56
CA LEU A 84 2.07 -16.16 -4.25
C LEU A 84 1.98 -16.57 -2.77
N GLU A 85 3.11 -16.68 -2.06
CA GLU A 85 3.13 -16.87 -0.61
C GLU A 85 2.87 -15.55 0.16
N LEU A 86 3.32 -14.42 -0.38
CA LEU A 86 3.22 -13.11 0.29
C LEU A 86 1.89 -12.39 0.03
N TYR A 87 1.30 -12.55 -1.15
CA TYR A 87 0.11 -11.83 -1.61
C TYR A 87 -1.05 -12.78 -1.90
N ASP A 88 -2.28 -12.33 -1.64
CA ASP A 88 -3.48 -13.10 -1.94
C ASP A 88 -3.75 -13.19 -3.45
N VAL A 89 -3.36 -12.14 -4.19
CA VAL A 89 -3.49 -12.05 -5.65
C VAL A 89 -2.20 -11.48 -6.22
N VAL A 90 -1.67 -12.09 -7.28
CA VAL A 90 -0.47 -11.59 -7.98
C VAL A 90 -0.83 -11.27 -9.42
N PHE A 91 -0.58 -10.03 -9.82
CA PHE A 91 -0.63 -9.58 -11.20
C PHE A 91 0.77 -9.56 -11.79
N ILE A 92 0.93 -10.17 -12.96
CA ILE A 92 2.21 -10.29 -13.65
C ILE A 92 2.21 -9.46 -14.94
N ASN A 93 3.41 -9.13 -15.44
CA ASN A 93 3.62 -8.53 -16.77
C ASN A 93 2.90 -7.19 -16.99
N ASP A 94 3.04 -6.25 -16.05
CA ASP A 94 2.50 -4.89 -16.12
C ASP A 94 0.97 -4.86 -16.36
N ALA A 95 0.26 -5.69 -15.60
CA ALA A 95 -1.20 -5.76 -15.68
C ALA A 95 -1.85 -4.44 -15.24
N SER A 96 -3.02 -4.15 -15.82
CA SER A 96 -3.79 -2.97 -15.45
C SER A 96 -4.45 -3.09 -14.07
N LEU A 97 -4.86 -1.95 -13.50
CA LEU A 97 -5.65 -1.88 -12.27
C LEU A 97 -7.12 -2.28 -12.47
N PHE A 98 -7.53 -2.62 -13.69
CA PHE A 98 -8.93 -2.87 -14.03
C PHE A 98 -9.62 -3.93 -13.14
N PRO A 99 -9.00 -5.07 -12.79
CA PRO A 99 -9.63 -6.02 -11.88
C PRO A 99 -9.89 -5.46 -10.47
N LEU A 100 -9.02 -4.55 -10.00
CA LEU A 100 -9.22 -3.86 -8.71
C LEU A 100 -10.35 -2.84 -8.78
N GLU A 101 -10.45 -2.11 -9.89
CA GLU A 101 -11.56 -1.19 -10.15
C GLU A 101 -12.89 -1.95 -10.12
N MET A 102 -12.99 -3.07 -10.83
CA MET A 102 -14.18 -3.93 -10.81
C MET A 102 -14.53 -4.43 -9.40
N LEU A 103 -13.53 -4.84 -8.61
CA LEU A 103 -13.75 -5.27 -7.23
C LEU A 103 -14.32 -4.14 -6.37
N ILE A 104 -13.73 -2.95 -6.46
CA ILE A 104 -14.18 -1.77 -5.72
C ILE A 104 -15.61 -1.39 -6.11
N GLU A 105 -15.93 -1.40 -7.40
CA GLU A 105 -17.29 -1.15 -7.89
C GLU A 105 -18.30 -2.14 -7.31
N GLN A 106 -17.97 -3.44 -7.29
CA GLN A 106 -18.84 -4.47 -6.71
C GLN A 106 -19.08 -4.25 -5.20
N ILE A 107 -18.04 -3.89 -4.44
CA ILE A 107 -18.14 -3.59 -3.01
C ILE A 107 -19.05 -2.37 -2.78
N ILE A 108 -18.87 -1.31 -3.57
CA ILE A 108 -19.65 -0.07 -3.45
C ILE A 108 -21.11 -0.30 -3.86
N MET A 109 -21.37 -1.03 -4.94
CA MET A 109 -22.73 -1.33 -5.42
C MET A 109 -23.53 -2.14 -4.41
N LYS A 110 -22.93 -3.15 -3.78
CA LYS A 110 -23.57 -3.92 -2.70
C LYS A 110 -24.00 -3.04 -1.51
N LYS A 111 -23.27 -1.96 -1.24
CA LYS A 111 -23.61 -1.01 -0.17
C LYS A 111 -24.83 -0.14 -0.51
N LYS A 112 -25.12 0.12 -1.79
CA LYS A 112 -26.29 0.91 -2.23
C LYS A 112 -27.60 0.13 -2.29
N SER A 113 -27.53 -1.21 -2.33
CA SER A 113 -28.72 -2.09 -2.36
C SER A 113 -29.19 -2.53 -0.96
N LYS A 114 -28.57 -2.00 0.10
CA LYS A 114 -29.03 -2.11 1.50
C LYS A 114 -29.42 -0.72 1.98
#